data_AF-A0A0G0K5T4-F1
#
_entry.id   AF-A0A0G0K5T4-F1
#
_cell.length_a   1.000
_cell.length_b   1.000
_cell.length_c   1.000
_cell.angle_alpha   90.00
_cell.angle_beta   90.00
_cell.angle_gamma   90.00
#
_symmetry.space_group_name_H-M   'P 1'
#
loop_
_entity.id
_entity.type
_entity.pdbx_description
1 polymer ?
#
loop_
_entity_poly.entity_id
_entity_poly.type
_entity_poly.pdbx_seq_one_letter_code
_entity_poly.pdbx_strand_id
1 'polypeptide(L)'
;MKLYHPKGEKEKGDFLGSIVRRYNLFGPKQLIMKVSKSMSNLEIAELLRAVAASYQLKDEEKNKFRIIAYQKAADAVEHASSELKDLWDEGKLDEVPSVGKSIGKHLGEIFRRGRSEHFEEVMKGLPNQMFELMAIPGIGAKTAYKLATELKISKKDSVGSLEKLAKKGKIAQLQGFGKDSEKDILESIAGVKVMVKRDEPQLWEISI
;
A
#
# COMPACT_ATOMS: atom_id res chain seq x y z
N MET A 1 15.18 36.47 -31.51
CA MET A 1 14.16 35.52 -32.03
C MET A 1 14.90 34.29 -32.54
N LYS A 2 14.73 33.05 -32.09
CA LYS A 2 13.81 32.38 -31.15
C LYS A 2 14.65 31.37 -30.36
N LEU A 3 14.39 31.26 -29.06
CA LEU A 3 14.98 30.27 -28.16
C LEU A 3 14.52 28.85 -28.56
N TYR A 4 15.46 27.93 -28.61
CA TYR A 4 15.22 26.49 -28.76
C TYR A 4 14.91 25.93 -27.36
N HIS A 5 13.67 25.49 -27.13
CA HIS A 5 13.29 24.72 -25.93
C HIS A 5 13.12 23.25 -26.34
N PRO A 6 13.90 22.30 -25.80
CA PRO A 6 13.54 20.90 -25.91
C PRO A 6 12.40 20.60 -24.92
N LYS A 7 11.20 20.39 -25.45
CA LYS A 7 10.14 19.59 -24.82
C LYS A 7 10.54 18.13 -24.98
N GLY A 8 10.71 17.39 -23.89
CA GLY A 8 10.84 15.94 -23.99
C GLY A 8 11.48 15.24 -22.80
N GLU A 9 10.92 15.37 -21.61
CA GLU A 9 11.07 14.36 -20.56
C GLU A 9 9.73 14.22 -19.81
N LYS A 10 8.81 13.47 -20.42
CA LYS A 10 7.73 12.78 -19.71
C LYS A 10 7.95 11.30 -19.96
N GLU A 11 7.62 10.47 -18.96
CA GLU A 11 7.68 8.99 -18.98
C GLU A 11 8.97 8.33 -18.46
N LYS A 12 9.40 8.72 -17.26
CA LYS A 12 9.79 7.70 -16.28
C LYS A 12 8.70 7.71 -15.21
N GLY A 13 7.93 6.62 -15.12
CA GLY A 13 6.81 6.49 -14.19
C GLY A 13 7.20 6.99 -12.81
N ASP A 14 6.29 7.72 -12.15
CA ASP A 14 6.44 8.39 -10.86
C ASP A 14 6.66 7.38 -9.71
N PHE A 15 7.75 6.62 -9.79
CA PHE A 15 8.14 5.57 -8.86
C PHE A 15 8.48 6.14 -7.49
N LEU A 16 9.04 7.36 -7.48
CA LEU A 16 9.46 8.06 -6.27
C LEU A 16 8.27 8.74 -5.59
N GLY A 17 7.36 9.37 -6.34
CA GLY A 17 6.09 9.84 -5.80
C GLY A 17 5.21 8.69 -5.30
N SER A 18 5.29 7.51 -5.92
CA SER A 18 4.66 6.28 -5.45
C SER A 18 5.24 5.80 -4.11
N ILE A 19 6.56 5.76 -3.95
CA ILE A 19 7.21 5.40 -2.66
C ILE A 19 6.87 6.41 -1.56
N VAL A 20 6.93 7.70 -1.87
CA VAL A 20 6.59 8.79 -0.93
C VAL A 20 5.13 8.69 -0.46
N ARG A 21 4.19 8.38 -1.37
CA ARG A 21 2.77 8.16 -1.04
C ARG A 21 2.55 6.86 -0.26
N ARG A 22 3.20 5.77 -0.65
CA ARG A 22 3.15 4.42 0.00
C ARG A 22 3.48 4.45 1.49
N TYR A 23 4.35 5.37 1.91
CA TYR A 23 4.83 5.43 3.30
C TYR A 23 4.45 6.73 4.03
N ASN A 24 3.71 7.63 3.39
CA ASN A 24 3.10 8.81 4.00
C ASN A 24 4.08 9.61 4.90
N LEU A 25 5.30 9.87 4.39
CA LEU A 25 6.39 10.45 5.20
C LEU A 25 6.32 11.97 5.37
N PHE A 26 5.26 12.63 4.90
CA PHE A 26 5.03 14.08 5.04
C PHE A 26 4.03 14.45 6.15
N GLY A 27 4.16 13.81 7.32
CA GLY A 27 3.48 14.20 8.57
C GLY A 27 2.34 13.27 9.01
N PRO A 28 1.77 13.48 10.22
CA PRO A 28 0.82 12.57 10.88
C PRO A 28 -0.59 12.62 10.28
N LYS A 29 -0.72 12.52 8.96
CA LYS A 29 -2.01 12.36 8.29
C LYS A 29 -2.31 10.87 8.16
N GLN A 30 -2.76 10.29 9.27
CA GLN A 30 -3.40 8.98 9.39
C GLN A 30 -3.70 8.28 8.06
N LEU A 31 -2.99 7.20 7.74
CA LEU A 31 -3.38 6.28 6.68
C LEU A 31 -4.48 5.34 7.20
N ILE A 32 -5.58 5.93 7.68
CA ILE A 32 -6.86 5.25 7.56
C ILE A 32 -6.97 5.03 6.05
N MET A 33 -7.05 3.79 5.56
CA MET A 33 -7.36 3.52 4.15
C MET A 33 -8.60 4.35 3.78
N LYS A 34 -8.38 5.55 3.24
CA LYS A 34 -9.42 6.51 2.91
C LYS A 34 -9.89 6.10 1.54
N VAL A 35 -10.74 5.07 1.54
CA VAL A 35 -11.52 4.73 0.36
C VAL A 35 -12.25 6.02 -0.04
N SER A 36 -11.92 6.54 -1.21
CA SER A 36 -12.41 7.82 -1.69
C SER A 36 -12.63 7.76 -3.20
N LYS A 37 -13.41 8.69 -3.74
CA LYS A 37 -13.76 8.68 -5.17
C LYS A 37 -12.57 9.00 -6.09
N SER A 38 -11.48 9.52 -5.53
CA SER A 38 -10.30 9.99 -6.27
C SER A 38 -9.05 9.27 -5.79
N MET A 39 -9.09 7.94 -5.83
CA MET A 39 -7.91 7.11 -5.53
C MET A 39 -7.03 7.00 -6.77
N SER A 40 -5.73 7.11 -6.56
CA SER A 40 -4.71 6.77 -7.54
C SER A 40 -4.62 5.25 -7.76
N ASN A 41 -4.06 4.83 -8.89
CA ASN A 41 -3.78 3.41 -9.15
C ASN A 41 -3.02 2.72 -8.01
N LEU A 42 -2.05 3.40 -7.41
CA LEU A 42 -1.31 2.86 -6.27
C LEU A 42 -2.22 2.57 -5.07
N GLU A 43 -3.06 3.53 -4.68
CA GLU A 43 -3.98 3.36 -3.55
C GLU A 43 -5.01 2.25 -3.83
N ILE A 44 -5.43 2.11 -5.08
CA ILE A 44 -6.33 1.02 -5.50
C ILE A 44 -5.59 -0.33 -5.40
N ALA A 45 -4.35 -0.41 -5.86
CA ALA A 45 -3.55 -1.63 -5.76
C ALA A 45 -3.33 -2.04 -4.28
N GLU A 46 -3.03 -1.08 -3.41
CA GLU A 46 -2.90 -1.30 -1.97
C GLU A 46 -4.20 -1.79 -1.34
N LEU A 47 -5.33 -1.20 -1.72
CA LEU A 47 -6.65 -1.66 -1.31
C LEU A 47 -6.92 -3.11 -1.74
N LEU A 48 -6.62 -3.45 -2.99
CA LEU A 48 -6.80 -4.82 -3.50
C LEU A 48 -5.88 -5.83 -2.79
N ARG A 49 -4.63 -5.44 -2.46
CA ARG A 49 -3.73 -6.25 -1.63
C ARG A 49 -4.25 -6.43 -0.21
N ALA A 50 -4.81 -5.39 0.39
CA ALA A 50 -5.46 -5.47 1.69
C ALA A 50 -6.67 -6.42 1.68
N VAL A 51 -7.47 -6.42 0.60
CA VAL A 51 -8.56 -7.41 0.42
C VAL A 51 -8.00 -8.83 0.32
N ALA A 52 -6.95 -9.05 -0.48
CA ALA A 52 -6.31 -10.36 -0.60
C ALA A 52 -5.77 -10.87 0.75
N ALA A 53 -5.07 -10.02 1.49
CA ALA A 53 -4.56 -10.33 2.83
C ALA A 53 -5.68 -10.65 3.81
N SER A 54 -6.79 -9.93 3.73
CA SER A 54 -7.96 -10.17 4.56
C SER A 54 -8.57 -11.55 4.28
N TYR A 55 -8.67 -11.95 3.01
CA TYR A 55 -9.09 -13.30 2.64
C TYR A 55 -8.12 -14.38 3.14
N GLN A 56 -6.81 -14.13 3.03
CA GLN A 56 -5.78 -15.03 3.51
C GLN A 56 -5.88 -15.28 5.02
N LEU A 57 -6.18 -14.25 5.81
CA LEU A 57 -6.35 -14.39 7.26
C LEU A 57 -7.65 -15.08 7.66
N LYS A 58 -8.73 -14.87 6.89
CA LYS A 58 -10.05 -15.44 7.21
C LYS A 58 -10.08 -16.94 6.95
N ASP A 59 -9.69 -17.36 5.75
CA ASP A 59 -9.62 -18.78 5.36
C ASP A 59 -8.84 -18.87 4.05
N GLU A 60 -7.55 -19.20 4.13
CA GLU A 60 -6.64 -19.22 2.99
C GLU A 60 -7.01 -20.27 1.94
N GLU A 61 -7.39 -21.47 2.38
CA GLU A 61 -7.73 -22.58 1.47
C GLU A 61 -9.04 -22.32 0.75
N LYS A 62 -10.09 -21.92 1.47
CA LYS A 62 -11.39 -21.62 0.87
C LYS A 62 -11.34 -20.42 -0.07
N ASN A 63 -10.46 -19.46 0.21
CA ASN A 63 -10.37 -18.22 -0.58
C ASN A 63 -9.18 -18.19 -1.55
N LYS A 64 -8.45 -19.29 -1.75
CA LYS A 64 -7.26 -19.35 -2.60
C LYS A 64 -7.41 -18.67 -3.95
N PHE A 65 -8.50 -18.96 -4.66
CA PHE A 65 -8.79 -18.33 -5.96
C PHE A 65 -9.05 -16.83 -5.86
N ARG A 66 -9.74 -16.37 -4.80
CA ARG A 66 -10.00 -14.94 -4.56
C ARG A 66 -8.69 -14.23 -4.23
N ILE A 67 -7.87 -14.80 -3.36
CA ILE A 67 -6.56 -14.25 -2.98
C ILE A 67 -5.71 -14.02 -4.23
N ILE A 68 -5.57 -15.03 -5.08
CA ILE A 68 -4.82 -14.92 -6.34
C ILE A 68 -5.42 -13.87 -7.27
N ALA A 69 -6.76 -13.83 -7.42
CA ALA A 69 -7.43 -12.86 -8.27
C ALA A 69 -7.18 -11.42 -7.80
N TYR A 70 -7.31 -11.15 -6.50
CA TYR A 70 -7.07 -9.83 -5.92
C TYR A 70 -5.60 -9.41 -5.98
N GLN A 71 -4.65 -10.35 -5.78
CA GLN A 71 -3.21 -10.07 -5.96
C GLN A 71 -2.89 -9.71 -7.41
N LYS A 72 -3.36 -10.51 -8.38
CA LYS A 72 -3.15 -10.23 -9.80
C LYS A 72 -3.80 -8.92 -10.24
N ALA A 73 -4.99 -8.63 -9.73
CA ALA A 73 -5.65 -7.35 -9.99
C ALA A 73 -4.83 -6.19 -9.40
N ALA A 74 -4.34 -6.31 -8.17
CA ALA A 74 -3.49 -5.28 -7.58
C ALA A 74 -2.23 -5.00 -8.42
N ASP A 75 -1.55 -6.04 -8.88
CA ASP A 75 -0.34 -5.91 -9.68
C ASP A 75 -0.65 -5.31 -11.06
N ALA A 76 -1.74 -5.72 -11.70
CA ALA A 76 -2.18 -5.14 -12.97
C ALA A 76 -2.53 -3.65 -12.84
N VAL A 77 -3.19 -3.28 -11.75
CA VAL A 77 -3.58 -1.90 -11.45
C VAL A 77 -2.38 -1.01 -11.18
N GLU A 78 -1.40 -1.49 -10.41
CA GLU A 78 -0.19 -0.71 -10.11
C GLU A 78 0.63 -0.41 -11.38
N HIS A 79 0.63 -1.32 -12.34
CA HIS A 79 1.37 -1.19 -13.60
C HIS A 79 0.50 -0.68 -14.77
N ALA A 80 -0.75 -0.29 -14.52
CA ALA A 80 -1.62 0.22 -15.56
C ALA A 80 -1.12 1.58 -16.06
N SER A 81 -1.01 1.73 -17.39
CA SER A 81 -0.55 2.98 -18.02
C SER A 81 -1.56 4.13 -17.90
N SER A 82 -2.82 3.81 -17.64
CA SER A 82 -3.91 4.78 -17.48
C SER A 82 -4.49 4.68 -16.07
N GLU A 83 -4.98 5.80 -15.53
CA GLU A 83 -5.68 5.80 -14.25
C GLU A 83 -6.95 4.96 -14.35
N LEU A 84 -7.16 4.07 -13.38
CA LEU A 84 -8.30 3.16 -13.35
C LEU A 84 -9.63 3.90 -13.27
N LYS A 85 -9.63 5.06 -12.63
CA LYS A 85 -10.81 5.90 -12.55
C LYS A 85 -11.21 6.40 -13.94
N ASP A 86 -10.24 6.80 -14.77
CA ASP A 86 -10.51 7.28 -16.13
C ASP A 86 -11.03 6.13 -17.00
N LEU A 87 -10.42 4.94 -16.90
CA LEU A 87 -10.92 3.73 -17.57
C LEU A 87 -12.33 3.36 -17.12
N TRP A 88 -12.67 3.59 -15.85
CA TRP A 88 -14.03 3.37 -15.37
C TRP A 88 -15.02 4.42 -15.88
N ASP A 89 -14.64 5.69 -15.90
CA ASP A 89 -15.46 6.78 -16.46
C ASP A 89 -15.74 6.55 -17.96
N GLU A 90 -14.79 5.95 -18.69
CA GLU A 90 -14.93 5.52 -20.09
C GLU A 90 -15.68 4.19 -20.29
N GLY A 91 -16.02 3.48 -19.20
CA GLY A 91 -16.68 2.17 -19.27
C GLY A 91 -15.80 1.02 -19.76
N LYS A 92 -14.47 1.17 -19.69
CA LYS A 92 -13.44 0.22 -20.16
C LYS A 92 -12.70 -0.49 -19.03
N LEU A 93 -13.23 -0.45 -17.80
CA LEU A 93 -12.55 -1.04 -16.64
C LEU A 93 -12.34 -2.57 -16.78
N ASP A 94 -13.19 -3.23 -17.57
CA ASP A 94 -13.10 -4.65 -17.91
C ASP A 94 -12.03 -4.98 -18.95
N GLU A 95 -11.46 -3.98 -19.63
CA GLU A 95 -10.30 -4.15 -20.51
C GLU A 95 -8.98 -4.28 -19.72
N VAL A 96 -8.96 -3.88 -18.45
CA VAL A 96 -7.77 -4.01 -17.60
C VAL A 96 -7.50 -5.48 -17.32
N PRO A 97 -6.34 -6.03 -17.74
CA PRO A 97 -6.02 -7.43 -17.53
C PRO A 97 -6.12 -7.81 -16.05
N SER A 98 -6.64 -8.99 -15.76
CA SER A 98 -6.84 -9.51 -14.39
C SER A 98 -7.87 -8.78 -13.51
N VAL A 99 -8.47 -7.67 -13.97
CA VAL A 99 -9.59 -7.02 -13.28
C VAL A 99 -10.90 -7.65 -13.78
N GLY A 100 -11.30 -8.74 -13.13
CA GLY A 100 -12.55 -9.43 -13.47
C GLY A 100 -13.81 -8.62 -13.13
N LYS A 101 -14.96 -9.00 -13.72
CA LYS A 101 -16.27 -8.32 -13.55
C LYS A 101 -16.64 -8.03 -12.09
N SER A 102 -16.38 -8.96 -11.17
CA SER A 102 -16.68 -8.76 -9.74
C SER A 102 -15.81 -7.67 -9.12
N ILE A 103 -14.49 -7.69 -9.38
CA ILE A 103 -13.54 -6.70 -8.86
C ILE A 103 -13.88 -5.33 -9.44
N GLY A 104 -14.10 -5.26 -10.76
CA GLY A 104 -14.51 -4.02 -11.44
C GLY A 104 -15.81 -3.45 -10.89
N LYS A 105 -16.80 -4.29 -10.56
CA LYS A 105 -18.05 -3.84 -9.91
C LYS A 105 -17.77 -3.18 -8.56
N HIS A 106 -16.97 -3.82 -7.70
CA HIS A 106 -16.64 -3.28 -6.38
C HIS A 106 -15.80 -2.00 -6.45
N LEU A 107 -14.89 -1.90 -7.42
CA LEU A 107 -14.16 -0.66 -7.69
C LEU A 107 -15.10 0.45 -8.19
N GLY A 108 -16.07 0.13 -9.06
CA GLY A 108 -17.08 1.07 -9.51
C GLY A 108 -17.99 1.58 -8.37
N GLU A 109 -18.25 0.78 -7.34
CA GLU A 109 -18.94 1.25 -6.13
C GLU A 109 -18.12 2.31 -5.40
N ILE A 110 -16.81 2.14 -5.32
CA ILE A 110 -15.89 3.13 -4.73
C ILE A 110 -15.86 4.41 -5.55
N PHE A 111 -15.67 4.32 -6.87
CA PHE A 111 -15.62 5.53 -7.71
C PHE A 111 -16.94 6.30 -7.65
N ARG A 112 -18.08 5.61 -7.57
CA ARG A 112 -19.40 6.24 -7.49
C ARG A 112 -19.74 6.80 -6.11
N ARG A 113 -19.53 6.03 -5.05
CA ARG A 113 -20.05 6.29 -3.70
C ARG A 113 -18.97 6.61 -2.67
N GLY A 114 -17.70 6.36 -2.99
CA GLY A 114 -16.57 6.47 -2.07
C GLY A 114 -16.43 5.28 -1.12
N ARG A 115 -17.20 4.19 -1.32
CA ARG A 115 -17.13 2.98 -0.49
C ARG A 115 -17.63 1.74 -1.25
N SER A 116 -17.15 0.57 -0.82
CA SER A 116 -17.59 -0.75 -1.30
C SER A 116 -17.98 -1.59 -0.09
N GLU A 117 -19.24 -2.03 -0.04
CA GLU A 117 -19.76 -2.87 1.04
C GLU A 117 -18.98 -4.17 1.16
N HIS A 118 -18.61 -4.74 0.01
CA HIS A 118 -17.84 -5.97 -0.04
C HIS A 118 -16.45 -5.82 0.59
N PHE A 119 -15.73 -4.75 0.26
CA PHE A 119 -14.39 -4.55 0.80
C PHE A 119 -14.43 -4.27 2.31
N GLU A 120 -15.40 -3.46 2.76
CA GLU A 120 -15.62 -3.23 4.19
C GLU A 120 -15.91 -4.53 4.94
N GLU A 121 -16.78 -5.39 4.40
CA GLU A 121 -17.12 -6.68 5.00
C GLU A 121 -15.90 -7.63 5.06
N VAL A 122 -15.13 -7.69 3.97
CA VAL A 122 -13.94 -8.55 3.90
C VAL A 122 -12.87 -8.08 4.89
N MET A 123 -12.67 -6.78 5.08
CA MET A 123 -11.68 -6.22 6.00
C MET A 123 -12.18 -6.12 7.45
N LYS A 124 -13.48 -6.28 7.69
CA LYS A 124 -14.08 -6.15 9.03
C LYS A 124 -13.40 -7.06 10.04
N GLY A 125 -13.04 -6.47 11.18
CA GLY A 125 -12.43 -7.17 12.32
C GLY A 125 -10.91 -7.27 12.26
N LEU A 126 -10.28 -6.76 11.19
CA LEU A 126 -8.82 -6.74 11.06
C LEU A 126 -8.22 -5.41 11.55
N PRO A 127 -7.02 -5.41 12.16
CA PRO A 127 -6.40 -4.18 12.62
C PRO A 127 -5.91 -3.34 11.44
N ASN A 128 -6.31 -2.09 11.33
CA ASN A 128 -5.84 -1.21 10.23
C ASN A 128 -4.31 -1.08 10.19
N GLN A 129 -3.64 -1.16 11.35
CA GLN A 129 -2.18 -1.08 11.48
C GLN A 129 -1.51 -2.17 10.64
N MET A 130 -2.13 -3.33 10.51
CA MET A 130 -1.63 -4.44 9.70
C MET A 130 -1.40 -4.02 8.25
N PHE A 131 -2.34 -3.30 7.64
CA PHE A 131 -2.23 -2.91 6.24
C PHE A 131 -1.08 -1.92 6.01
N GLU A 132 -0.84 -1.02 6.97
CA GLU A 132 0.34 -0.14 6.94
C GLU A 132 1.65 -0.92 7.08
N LEU A 133 1.68 -1.95 7.95
CA LEU A 133 2.86 -2.79 8.11
C LEU A 133 3.16 -3.63 6.86
N MET A 134 2.14 -4.04 6.11
CA MET A 134 2.32 -4.78 4.85
C MET A 134 2.99 -3.93 3.75
N ALA A 135 3.00 -2.61 3.86
CA ALA A 135 3.75 -1.77 2.93
C ALA A 135 5.27 -2.02 3.05
N ILE A 136 5.74 -2.45 4.23
CA ILE A 136 7.15 -2.75 4.48
C ILE A 136 7.54 -4.03 3.73
N PRO A 137 8.58 -3.99 2.86
CA PRO A 137 9.02 -5.17 2.11
C PRO A 137 9.40 -6.31 3.06
N GLY A 138 8.95 -7.52 2.73
CA GLY A 138 9.17 -8.70 3.56
C GLY A 138 8.12 -8.94 4.65
N ILE A 139 7.23 -7.99 4.91
CA ILE A 139 6.12 -8.18 5.86
C ILE A 139 4.85 -8.61 5.11
N GLY A 140 4.57 -9.91 5.12
CA GLY A 140 3.34 -10.49 4.58
C GLY A 140 2.13 -10.38 5.52
N ALA A 141 0.94 -10.76 5.04
CA ALA A 141 -0.32 -10.62 5.76
C ALA A 141 -0.31 -11.28 7.17
N LYS A 142 0.11 -12.54 7.27
CA LYS A 142 0.16 -13.26 8.55
C LYS A 142 1.11 -12.58 9.55
N THR A 143 2.27 -12.15 9.07
CA THR A 143 3.28 -11.44 9.86
C THR A 143 2.74 -10.10 10.34
N ALA A 144 2.20 -9.28 9.44
CA ALA A 144 1.63 -7.98 9.77
C ALA A 144 0.49 -8.09 10.79
N TYR A 145 -0.36 -9.12 10.67
CA TYR A 145 -1.44 -9.37 11.61
C TYR A 145 -0.90 -9.65 13.01
N LYS A 146 0.04 -10.61 13.14
CA LYS A 146 0.67 -10.95 14.41
C LYS A 146 1.37 -9.75 15.05
N LEU A 147 2.15 -9.00 14.26
CA LEU A 147 2.82 -7.80 14.76
C LEU A 147 1.81 -6.78 15.28
N ALA A 148 0.71 -6.52 14.54
CA ALA A 148 -0.31 -5.58 14.93
C ALA A 148 -1.06 -6.00 16.20
N THR A 149 -1.41 -7.28 16.34
CA THR A 149 -2.19 -7.80 17.48
C THR A 149 -1.35 -8.04 18.72
N GLU A 150 -0.17 -8.65 18.60
CA GLU A 150 0.66 -9.06 19.73
C GLU A 150 1.46 -7.88 20.32
N LEU A 151 1.94 -6.96 19.47
CA LEU A 151 2.74 -5.82 19.93
C LEU A 151 1.94 -4.56 20.24
N LYS A 152 0.61 -4.60 20.09
CA LYS A 152 -0.30 -3.46 20.31
C LYS A 152 0.19 -2.19 19.61
N ILE A 153 0.50 -2.34 18.32
CA ILE A 153 1.08 -1.28 17.49
C ILE A 153 0.19 -0.02 17.53
N SER A 154 0.81 1.15 17.67
CA SER A 154 0.10 2.41 17.75
C SER A 154 -0.70 2.69 16.48
N LYS A 155 -1.96 3.09 16.63
CA LYS A 155 -2.79 3.51 15.50
C LYS A 155 -2.33 4.82 14.84
N LYS A 156 -1.48 5.60 15.52
CA LYS A 156 -1.03 6.92 15.05
C LYS A 156 0.30 6.87 14.29
N ASP A 157 1.10 5.84 14.53
CA ASP A 157 2.44 5.68 13.98
C ASP A 157 2.79 4.20 13.99
N SER A 158 2.22 3.43 13.05
CA SER A 158 2.37 1.98 13.05
C SER A 158 3.82 1.57 12.77
N VAL A 159 4.42 2.16 11.74
CA VAL A 159 5.80 1.87 11.31
C VAL A 159 6.82 2.32 12.35
N GLY A 160 6.72 3.55 12.88
CA GLY A 160 7.64 4.05 13.89
C GLY A 160 7.48 3.33 15.24
N SER A 161 6.25 2.89 15.59
CA SER A 161 6.05 2.03 16.76
C SER A 161 6.69 0.66 16.57
N LEU A 162 6.52 0.04 15.39
CA LEU A 162 7.16 -1.23 15.07
C LEU A 162 8.68 -1.12 15.18
N GLU A 163 9.28 -0.07 14.60
CA GLU A 163 10.73 0.17 14.69
C GLU A 163 11.21 0.30 16.14
N LYS A 164 10.49 1.06 16.98
CA LYS A 164 10.84 1.22 18.40
C LYS A 164 10.77 -0.10 19.16
N LEU A 165 9.81 -0.96 18.83
CA LEU A 165 9.65 -2.27 19.45
C LEU A 165 10.72 -3.25 18.97
N ALA A 166 11.03 -3.23 17.67
CA ALA A 166 12.12 -3.99 17.08
C ALA A 166 13.47 -3.64 17.72
N LYS A 167 13.79 -2.35 17.87
CA LYS A 167 15.02 -1.90 18.56
C LYS A 167 15.10 -2.31 20.02
N LYS A 168 13.97 -2.64 20.65
CA LYS A 168 13.88 -3.12 22.04
C LYS A 168 13.92 -4.65 22.13
N GLY A 169 14.15 -5.38 21.04
CA GLY A 169 14.16 -6.83 21.02
C GLY A 169 12.78 -7.47 21.19
N LYS A 170 11.70 -6.71 20.98
CA LYS A 170 10.33 -7.19 21.25
C LYS A 170 9.77 -8.05 20.13
N ILE A 171 10.27 -7.92 18.91
CA ILE A 171 9.81 -8.75 17.78
C ILE A 171 10.41 -10.15 17.92
N ALA A 172 11.70 -10.25 18.25
CA ALA A 172 12.38 -11.54 18.44
C ALA A 172 11.80 -12.39 19.59
N GLN A 173 10.98 -11.80 20.46
CA GLN A 173 10.30 -12.50 21.56
C GLN A 173 8.96 -13.15 21.14
N LEU A 174 8.45 -12.85 19.95
CA LEU A 174 7.16 -13.36 19.48
C LEU A 174 7.28 -14.79 18.92
N GLN A 175 6.22 -15.57 19.04
CA GLN A 175 6.21 -16.94 18.55
C GLN A 175 6.27 -16.98 17.01
N GLY A 176 7.32 -17.64 16.50
CA GLY A 176 7.60 -17.73 15.07
C GLY A 176 8.43 -16.57 14.53
N PHE A 177 8.94 -15.71 15.41
CA PHE A 177 9.92 -14.68 15.10
C PHE A 177 11.25 -14.98 15.79
N GLY A 178 12.36 -14.58 15.18
CA GLY A 178 13.69 -14.69 15.75
C GLY A 178 14.48 -13.40 15.61
N LYS A 179 15.74 -13.42 16.07
CA LYS A 179 16.66 -12.28 15.92
C LYS A 179 16.88 -11.90 14.45
N ASP A 180 16.93 -12.90 13.57
CA ASP A 180 17.08 -12.67 12.13
C ASP A 180 15.85 -11.97 11.56
N SER A 181 14.64 -12.42 11.89
CA SER A 181 13.40 -11.76 11.46
C SER A 181 13.29 -10.32 11.96
N GLU A 182 13.71 -10.06 13.21
CA GLU A 182 13.73 -8.69 13.75
C GLU A 182 14.74 -7.81 13.03
N LYS A 183 15.92 -8.35 12.72
CA LYS A 183 16.95 -7.67 11.93
C LYS A 183 16.44 -7.36 10.53
N ASP A 184 15.85 -8.33 9.83
CA ASP A 184 15.28 -8.16 8.49
C ASP A 184 14.21 -7.07 8.47
N ILE A 185 13.32 -7.05 9.47
CA ILE A 185 12.30 -6.01 9.61
C ILE A 185 12.95 -4.63 9.82
N LEU A 186 13.98 -4.53 10.67
CA LEU A 186 14.70 -3.27 10.89
C LEU A 186 15.41 -2.78 9.63
N GLU A 187 16.02 -3.68 8.87
CA GLU A 187 16.68 -3.38 7.60
C GLU A 187 15.66 -2.92 6.56
N SER A 188 14.51 -3.59 6.45
CA SER A 188 13.42 -3.15 5.56
C SER A 188 12.90 -1.77 5.94
N ILE A 189 12.65 -1.51 7.23
CA ILE A 189 12.22 -0.17 7.70
C ILE A 189 13.29 0.90 7.39
N ALA A 190 14.56 0.57 7.59
CA ALA A 190 15.66 1.49 7.28
C ALA A 190 15.77 1.76 5.78
N GLY A 191 15.66 0.73 4.94
CA GLY A 191 15.67 0.84 3.49
C GLY A 191 14.57 1.77 2.98
N VAL A 192 13.37 1.62 3.52
CA VAL A 192 12.24 2.53 3.26
C VAL A 192 12.59 3.98 3.61
N LYS A 193 13.20 4.23 4.78
CA LYS A 193 13.58 5.60 5.19
C LYS A 193 14.71 6.19 4.34
N VAL A 194 15.67 5.38 3.91
CA VAL A 194 16.80 5.83 3.09
C VAL A 194 16.33 6.23 1.70
N MET A 195 15.40 5.47 1.10
CA MET A 195 14.79 5.82 -0.18
C MET A 195 14.12 7.20 -0.10
N VAL A 196 13.53 7.54 1.04
CA VAL A 196 12.81 8.81 1.23
C VAL A 196 13.75 9.98 1.46
N LYS A 197 14.79 9.82 2.29
CA LYS A 197 15.78 10.87 2.53
C LYS A 197 16.54 11.30 1.27
N ARG A 198 16.67 10.40 0.28
CA ARG A 198 17.40 10.69 -0.95
C ARG A 198 16.61 11.58 -1.92
N ASP A 199 15.30 11.71 -1.71
CA ASP A 199 14.37 12.49 -2.54
C ASP A 199 13.82 13.74 -1.82
N GLU A 200 14.37 14.12 -0.66
CA GLU A 200 14.16 15.47 -0.15
C GLU A 200 14.82 16.45 -1.13
N PRO A 201 14.06 17.30 -1.88
CA PRO A 201 14.69 18.40 -2.59
C PRO A 201 15.47 19.18 -1.55
N GLN A 202 16.77 19.33 -1.77
CA GLN A 202 17.63 20.13 -0.92
C GLN A 202 17.17 21.59 -1.02
N LEU A 203 16.15 21.96 -0.24
CA LEU A 203 15.65 23.31 -0.04
C LEU A 203 16.65 24.12 0.80
N TRP A 204 17.95 24.04 0.46
CA TRP A 204 19.02 24.79 1.09
C TRP A 204 19.92 25.56 0.12
N GLU A 205 19.60 25.62 -1.19
CA GLU A 205 20.32 26.50 -2.15
C GLU A 205 19.46 27.63 -2.74
N ILE A 206 18.40 28.07 -2.05
CA ILE A 206 17.74 29.35 -2.37
C ILE A 206 17.63 30.18 -1.08
N SER A 207 18.78 30.51 -0.52
CA SER A 207 18.97 31.68 0.32
C SER A 207 20.21 32.40 -0.16
N ILE A 208 20.03 33.19 -1.22
CA ILE A 208 20.87 34.35 -1.55
C ILE A 208 19.92 35.47 -1.94
#